data_AF-A0A9D6FD23-F1
#
_entry.id   AF-A0A9D6FD23-F1
#
_cell.length_a   1.000
_cell.length_b   1.000
_cell.length_c   1.000
_cell.angle_alpha   90.00
_cell.angle_beta   90.00
_cell.angle_gamma   90.00
#
_symmetry.space_group_name_H-M   'P 1'
#
loop_
_entity.id
_entity.type
_entity.pdbx_description
1 polymer ?
#
loop_
_entity_poly.entity_id
_entity_poly.type
_entity_poly.pdbx_seq_one_letter_code
_entity_poly.pdbx_strand_id
1 'polypeptide(L)'
;MQRAIADPAVIYDQLRAMEEKIDRLAEERTGAEKPESLPAMFSPRVLSDERRRDLTVIERKKWAVYFSIHGCIRCGKTKRMHSGNGFCTNCRALVQRRLTVILQELREEAER
;
A
#
# COMPACT_ATOMS: atom_id res chain seq x y z
N MET A 1 32.38 5.78 6.11
CA MET A 1 31.67 4.52 5.81
C MET A 1 30.44 4.82 4.97
N GLN A 2 30.52 4.66 3.64
CA GLN A 2 29.34 4.70 2.77
C GLN A 2 28.59 3.38 2.95
N ARG A 3 27.33 3.42 3.39
CA ARG A 3 26.48 2.21 3.46
C ARG A 3 26.08 1.86 2.04
N ALA A 4 26.37 0.64 1.60
CA ALA A 4 25.89 0.10 0.33
C ALA A 4 24.35 0.15 0.34
N ILE A 5 23.78 1.00 -0.52
CA ILE A 5 22.35 1.01 -0.80
C ILE A 5 22.13 -0.27 -1.63
N ALA A 6 21.21 -1.13 -1.19
CA ALA A 6 20.88 -2.36 -1.92
C ALA A 6 20.56 -2.03 -3.38
N ASP A 7 21.05 -2.87 -4.30
CA ASP A 7 20.81 -2.74 -5.73
C ASP A 7 19.30 -2.57 -5.99
N PRO A 8 18.87 -1.50 -6.68
CA PRO A 8 17.46 -1.27 -7.02
C PRO A 8 16.78 -2.47 -7.68
N ALA A 9 17.50 -3.30 -8.43
CA ALA A 9 16.98 -4.51 -9.05
C ALA A 9 16.61 -5.57 -8.00
N VAL A 10 17.45 -5.75 -6.98
CA VAL A 10 17.20 -6.68 -5.87
C VAL A 10 15.97 -6.26 -5.06
N ILE A 11 15.78 -4.94 -4.87
CA ILE A 11 14.59 -4.41 -4.21
C ILE A 11 13.34 -4.70 -5.06
N TYR A 12 13.42 -4.54 -6.38
CA TYR A 12 12.30 -4.80 -7.29
C TYR A 12 11.88 -6.27 -7.33
N ASP A 13 12.84 -7.19 -7.34
CA ASP A 13 12.57 -8.63 -7.33
C ASP A 13 11.95 -9.08 -6.00
N GLN A 14 12.40 -8.52 -4.87
CA GLN A 14 11.81 -8.75 -3.56
C GLN A 14 10.36 -8.26 -3.48
N LEU A 15 10.07 -7.10 -4.06
CA LEU A 15 8.70 -6.57 -4.11
C LEU A 15 7.78 -7.46 -4.96
N ARG A 16 8.24 -7.92 -6.13
CA ARG A 16 7.46 -8.82 -7.00
C ARG A 16 7.15 -10.15 -6.32
N ALA A 17 8.16 -10.78 -5.71
CA ALA A 17 7.98 -12.04 -4.99
C ALA A 17 7.00 -11.90 -3.80
N MET A 18 7.00 -10.74 -3.15
CA MET A 18 6.06 -10.42 -2.07
C MET A 18 4.64 -10.23 -2.61
N GLU A 19 4.46 -9.55 -3.76
CA GLU A 19 3.16 -9.42 -4.44
C GLU A 19 2.57 -10.78 -4.81
N GLU A 20 3.36 -11.67 -5.42
CA GLU A 20 2.92 -13.03 -5.77
C GLU A 20 2.54 -13.87 -4.53
N LYS A 21 3.22 -13.68 -3.40
CA LYS A 21 2.88 -14.34 -2.14
C LYS A 21 1.57 -13.82 -1.56
N ILE A 22 1.32 -12.51 -1.65
CA ILE A 22 0.07 -11.90 -1.20
C ILE A 22 -1.11 -12.38 -2.04
N ASP A 23 -0.92 -12.46 -3.35
CA ASP A 23 -1.95 -12.96 -4.27
C ASP A 23 -2.36 -14.40 -3.91
N ARG A 24 -1.39 -15.30 -3.70
CA ARG A 24 -1.66 -16.67 -3.23
C ARG A 24 -2.41 -16.70 -1.89
N LEU A 25 -1.99 -15.90 -0.91
CA LEU A 25 -2.64 -15.87 0.41
C LEU A 25 -4.07 -15.31 0.35
N ALA A 26 -4.33 -14.37 -0.55
CA ALA A 26 -5.67 -13.86 -0.78
C ALA A 26 -6.57 -14.97 -1.35
N GLU A 27 -6.12 -15.68 -2.38
CA GLU A 27 -6.84 -16.80 -2.99
C GLU A 27 -7.15 -17.92 -1.97
N GLU A 28 -6.17 -18.31 -1.15
CA GLU A 28 -6.30 -19.39 -0.15
C GLU A 28 -7.29 -19.07 0.99
N ARG A 29 -7.42 -17.80 1.39
CA ARG A 29 -8.18 -17.42 2.59
C ARG A 29 -9.58 -16.92 2.36
N THR A 30 -9.85 -16.29 1.22
CA THR A 30 -11.16 -15.69 0.98
C THR A 30 -12.03 -16.53 0.06
N GLY A 31 -11.48 -17.54 -0.64
CA GLY A 31 -12.20 -18.24 -1.71
C GLY A 31 -12.70 -17.30 -2.81
N ALA A 32 -12.23 -16.05 -2.80
CA ALA A 32 -12.64 -15.01 -3.71
C ALA A 32 -11.70 -15.05 -4.92
N GLU A 33 -12.28 -15.05 -6.12
CA GLU A 33 -11.59 -14.56 -7.30
C GLU A 33 -10.80 -13.31 -6.92
N LYS A 34 -9.54 -13.24 -7.38
CA LYS A 34 -8.61 -12.11 -7.20
C LYS A 34 -9.44 -10.86 -7.01
N PRO A 35 -9.60 -10.35 -5.77
CA PRO A 35 -10.20 -9.05 -5.67
C PRO A 35 -9.13 -8.19 -6.31
N GLU A 36 -9.40 -7.74 -7.55
CA GLU A 36 -8.74 -6.63 -8.21
C GLU A 36 -9.02 -5.44 -7.30
N SER A 37 -8.26 -5.46 -6.21
CA SER A 37 -8.54 -4.81 -4.95
C SER A 37 -7.77 -3.53 -4.98
N LEU A 38 -8.34 -2.53 -4.32
CA LEU A 38 -7.70 -1.25 -4.10
C LEU A 38 -6.17 -1.41 -3.91
N PRO A 39 -5.34 -0.50 -4.48
CA PRO A 39 -3.88 -0.60 -4.40
C PRO A 39 -3.42 -0.99 -3.00
N ALA A 40 -2.37 -1.79 -2.88
CA ALA A 40 -1.88 -2.39 -1.62
C ALA A 40 -2.09 -1.56 -0.34
N MET A 41 -1.80 -0.25 -0.42
CA MET A 41 -1.92 0.76 0.64
C MET A 41 -3.35 1.11 1.09
N PHE A 42 -4.37 0.59 0.41
CA PHE A 42 -5.81 0.76 0.65
C PHE A 42 -6.52 -0.60 0.77
N SER A 43 -5.77 -1.70 0.85
CA SER A 43 -6.31 -3.05 1.03
C SER A 43 -7.03 -3.21 2.39
N PRO A 44 -7.96 -4.18 2.49
CA PRO A 44 -8.56 -4.58 3.77
C PRO A 44 -7.53 -4.83 4.85
N ARG A 45 -7.90 -4.58 6.12
CA ARG A 45 -6.99 -4.64 7.27
C ARG A 45 -6.26 -5.98 7.38
N VAL A 46 -6.96 -7.09 7.15
CA VAL A 46 -6.39 -8.44 7.21
C VAL A 46 -5.21 -8.60 6.25
N LEU A 47 -5.41 -8.24 4.97
CA LEU A 47 -4.35 -8.30 3.95
C LEU A 47 -3.23 -7.29 4.23
N SER A 48 -3.57 -6.11 4.76
CA SER A 48 -2.57 -5.12 5.17
C SER A 48 -1.70 -5.62 6.32
N ASP A 49 -2.28 -6.33 7.30
CA ASP A 49 -1.55 -6.86 8.44
C ASP A 49 -0.62 -8.00 8.03
N GLU A 50 -1.03 -8.85 7.08
CA GLU A 50 -0.16 -9.88 6.51
C GLU A 50 0.99 -9.30 5.72
N ARG A 51 0.73 -8.32 4.83
CA ARG A 51 1.79 -7.59 4.13
C ARG A 51 2.80 -7.01 5.11
N ARG A 52 2.31 -6.38 6.18
CA ARG A 52 3.17 -5.77 7.21
C ARG A 52 4.05 -6.78 7.94
N ARG A 53 3.67 -8.07 8.03
CA ARG A 53 4.52 -9.10 8.63
C ARG A 53 5.76 -9.38 7.77
N ASP A 54 5.56 -9.41 6.46
CA ASP A 54 6.62 -9.70 5.49
C ASP A 54 7.58 -8.52 5.25
N LEU A 55 7.13 -7.29 5.51
CA LEU A 55 7.97 -6.10 5.36
C LEU A 55 9.15 -6.07 6.36
N THR A 56 10.30 -5.62 5.87
CA THR A 56 11.46 -5.28 6.70
C THR A 56 11.15 -4.11 7.64
N VAL A 57 11.98 -3.93 8.67
CA VAL A 57 11.85 -2.77 9.59
C VAL A 57 11.93 -1.44 8.84
N ILE A 58 12.81 -1.35 7.84
CA ILE A 58 12.97 -0.15 7.01
C ILE A 58 11.68 0.15 6.25
N GLU A 59 11.11 -0.86 5.59
CA GLU A 59 9.88 -0.69 4.82
C GLU A 59 8.68 -0.35 5.69
N ARG A 60 8.59 -0.92 6.90
CA ARG A 60 7.56 -0.56 7.88
C ARG A 60 7.68 0.89 8.36
N LYS A 61 8.90 1.41 8.50
CA LYS A 61 9.17 2.75 9.04
C LYS A 61 9.22 3.85 7.97
N LYS A 62 9.50 3.53 6.71
CA LYS A 62 9.75 4.55 5.66
C LYS A 62 8.64 5.60 5.57
N TRP A 63 7.38 5.19 5.64
CA TRP A 63 6.24 6.11 5.55
C TRP A 63 6.02 6.94 6.81
N ALA A 64 6.39 6.42 7.99
CA ALA A 64 6.33 7.17 9.24
C ALA A 64 7.43 8.23 9.26
N VAL A 65 8.64 7.86 8.86
CA VAL A 65 9.78 8.79 8.72
C VAL A 65 9.46 9.86 7.68
N TYR A 66 8.99 9.48 6.48
CA TYR A 66 8.55 10.42 5.45
C TYR A 66 7.53 11.42 6.01
N PHE A 67 6.49 10.93 6.69
CA PHE A 67 5.45 11.80 7.24
C PHE A 67 5.97 12.74 8.32
N SER A 68 6.94 12.30 9.13
CA SER A 68 7.57 13.15 10.15
C SER A 68 8.36 14.31 9.54
N ILE A 69 8.98 14.11 8.37
CA ILE A 69 9.81 15.11 7.70
C ILE A 69 8.97 16.02 6.80
N HIS A 70 8.04 15.45 6.02
CA HIS A 70 7.34 16.13 4.93
C HIS A 70 5.84 16.34 5.20
N GLY A 71 5.27 15.69 6.22
CA GLY A 71 3.84 15.68 6.47
C GLY A 71 3.04 14.83 5.48
N CYS A 72 1.74 15.09 5.42
CA CYS A 72 0.83 14.40 4.50
C CYS A 72 1.16 14.72 3.03
N ILE A 73 1.35 13.69 2.18
CA ILE A 73 1.63 13.83 0.73
C ILE A 73 0.67 14.80 0.04
N ARG A 74 -0.62 14.76 0.40
CA ARG A 74 -1.65 15.57 -0.26
C ARG A 74 -1.83 16.97 0.31
N CYS A 75 -1.71 17.14 1.62
CA CYS A 75 -2.08 18.41 2.27
C CYS A 75 -0.96 19.06 3.09
N GLY A 76 0.23 18.45 3.13
CA GLY A 76 1.41 18.94 3.85
C GLY A 76 1.30 18.96 5.37
N LYS A 77 0.13 18.69 5.95
CA LYS A 77 -0.09 18.79 7.41
C LYS A 77 0.72 17.72 8.14
N THR A 78 1.54 18.15 9.09
CA THR A 78 2.40 17.31 9.94
C THR A 78 1.76 16.94 11.28
N LYS A 79 0.89 17.80 11.82
CA LYS A 79 0.22 17.58 13.13
C LYS A 79 -0.97 16.60 13.10
N ARG A 80 -1.23 15.96 11.96
CA ARG A 80 -2.37 15.04 11.80
C ARG A 80 -1.91 13.59 12.00
N MET A 81 -2.83 12.72 12.40
CA MET A 81 -2.53 11.30 12.56
C MET A 81 -2.13 10.68 11.22
N HIS A 82 -0.94 10.08 11.18
CA HIS A 82 -0.41 9.33 10.03
C HIS A 82 -1.21 8.04 9.84
N SER A 83 -1.48 7.67 8.59
CA SER A 83 -2.25 6.47 8.25
C SER A 83 -1.43 5.38 7.56
N GLY A 84 -0.13 5.30 7.85
CA GLY A 84 0.74 4.21 7.41
C GLY A 84 1.23 4.28 5.95
N ASN A 85 0.69 5.19 5.14
CA ASN A 85 0.93 5.26 3.69
C ASN A 85 1.27 6.69 3.20
N GLY A 86 1.84 7.51 4.08
CA GLY A 86 2.22 8.90 3.76
C GLY A 86 1.06 9.90 3.75
N PHE A 87 -0.19 9.45 3.92
CA PHE A 87 -1.35 10.31 4.09
C PHE A 87 -1.71 10.52 5.56
N CYS A 88 -2.37 11.64 5.85
CA CYS A 88 -3.17 11.77 7.05
C CYS A 88 -4.51 11.05 6.88
N THR A 89 -5.18 10.73 7.99
CA THR A 89 -6.47 10.00 7.98
C THR A 89 -7.50 10.59 7.02
N ASN A 90 -7.68 11.91 7.03
CA ASN A 90 -8.65 12.59 6.17
C ASN A 90 -8.30 12.47 4.68
N CYS A 91 -7.03 12.68 4.33
CA CYS A 91 -6.60 12.58 2.94
C CYS A 91 -6.62 11.13 2.45
N ARG A 92 -6.25 10.17 3.31
CA ARG A 92 -6.37 8.74 3.02
C ARG A 92 -7.82 8.37 2.70
N ALA A 93 -8.77 8.75 3.55
CA ALA A 93 -10.18 8.44 3.35
C ALA A 93 -10.75 9.09 2.08
N LEU A 94 -10.30 10.30 1.71
CA LEU A 94 -10.73 10.91 0.45
C LEU A 94 -10.17 10.17 -0.76
N VAL A 95 -8.87 9.87 -0.78
CA VAL A 95 -8.23 9.16 -1.90
C VAL A 95 -8.84 7.76 -2.05
N GLN A 96 -9.06 7.06 -0.94
CA GLN A 96 -9.71 5.75 -0.96
C GLN A 96 -11.09 5.81 -1.62
N ARG A 97 -11.95 6.76 -1.23
CA ARG A 97 -13.28 6.93 -1.85
C ARG A 97 -13.19 7.21 -3.35
N ARG A 98 -12.27 8.09 -3.77
CA ARG A 98 -12.06 8.40 -5.20
C ARG A 98 -11.61 7.17 -5.99
N LEU A 99 -10.66 6.42 -5.43
CA LEU A 99 -10.18 5.19 -6.06
C LEU A 99 -11.28 4.13 -6.16
N THR A 100 -12.15 4.00 -5.14
CA THR A 100 -13.29 3.08 -5.21
C THR A 100 -14.22 3.40 -6.37
N VAL A 101 -14.53 4.68 -6.60
CA VAL A 101 -15.37 5.10 -7.74
C VAL A 101 -14.68 4.80 -9.07
N ILE A 102 -13.41 5.20 -9.24
CA ILE A 102 -12.65 4.96 -10.47
C ILE A 102 -12.56 3.46 -10.78
N LEU A 103 -12.30 2.62 -9.76
CA LEU A 103 -12.23 1.18 -9.95
C LEU A 103 -13.59 0.58 -10.36
N GLN A 104 -14.69 1.14 -9.87
CA GLN A 104 -16.03 0.71 -10.30
C GLN A 104 -16.28 1.08 -11.78
N GLU A 105 -15.95 2.31 -12.18
CA GLU A 105 -16.07 2.78 -13.56
C GLU A 105 -15.24 1.92 -14.53
N LEU A 106 -13.99 1.62 -14.17
CA LEU A 106 -13.10 0.77 -14.97
C LEU A 106 -13.62 -0.67 -15.12
N ARG A 107 -14.33 -1.19 -14.10
CA ARG A 107 -14.96 -2.53 -14.19
C ARG A 107 -16.13 -2.54 -15.15
N GLU A 108 -17.01 -1.55 -15.04
CA GLU A 108 -18.14 -1.38 -15.95
C GLU A 108 -17.67 -1.17 -17.39
N GLU A 109 -16.50 -0.53 -17.59
CA GLU A 109 -15.84 -0.43 -18.89
C GLU A 109 -15.33 -1.77 -19.42
N ALA A 110 -14.73 -2.61 -18.58
CA ALA A 110 -14.16 -3.89 -18.98
C ALA A 110 -15.22 -4.96 -19.31
N GLU A 111 -16.43 -4.83 -18.76
CA GLU A 111 -17.56 -5.74 -18.99
C GLU A 111 -18.39 -5.40 -20.25
N ARG A 112 -18.13 -4.26 -20.90
CA ARG A 112 -18.80 -3.83 -22.14
C ARG A 112 -18.11 -4.37 -23.39
#